data_AF-A0A6L9ZTF4-F1
#
_entry.id   AF-A0A6L9ZTF4-F1
#
_cell.length_a   1.000
_cell.length_b   1.000
_cell.length_c   1.000
_cell.angle_alpha   90.00
_cell.angle_beta   90.00
_cell.angle_gamma   90.00
#
_symmetry.space_group_name_H-M   'P 1'
#
loop_
_entity.id
_entity.type
_entity.pdbx_description
1 polymer ?
#
loop_
_entity_poly.entity_id
_entity_poly.type
_entity_poly.pdbx_seq_one_letter_code
_entity_poly.pdbx_strand_id
1 'polypeptide(L)'
;MTEIGTTEAAFLLNISTARLRVLLKQGRVKGARKVKRFWIIPLNGRGMPEISSGSRGPEGTWNKGKRTGNTFIHVLRKVIDDNRDNGTTDPAIAVKIGGRNDYCHEAEILGPCKIVYHPHKPNKSQAGGARLWIEVEPDVQITRKIFQDREPKGFG
;
A
#
# COMPACT_ATOMS: atom_id res chain seq x y z
N MET A 1 -26.81 0.04 -1.56
CA MET A 1 -25.62 -0.44 -0.82
C MET A 1 -24.40 -0.01 -1.61
N THR A 2 -23.48 0.75 -1.03
CA THR A 2 -22.28 1.20 -1.74
C THR A 2 -21.34 0.02 -1.96
N GLU A 3 -20.80 -0.10 -3.18
CA GLU A 3 -19.93 -1.20 -3.58
C GLU A 3 -18.61 -0.64 -4.10
N ILE A 4 -17.51 -1.29 -3.71
CA ILE A 4 -16.16 -0.81 -4.00
C ILE A 4 -15.26 -1.93 -4.53
N GLY A 5 -14.15 -1.53 -5.15
CA GLY A 5 -13.13 -2.45 -5.66
C GLY A 5 -12.14 -2.90 -4.60
N THR A 6 -11.25 -3.83 -4.97
CA THR A 6 -10.23 -4.39 -4.06
C THR A 6 -9.26 -3.33 -3.52
N THR A 7 -8.87 -2.35 -4.33
CA THR A 7 -7.90 -1.31 -3.92
C THR A 7 -8.47 -0.41 -2.84
N GLU A 8 -9.70 0.05 -3.03
CA GLU A 8 -10.43 0.86 -2.06
C GLU A 8 -10.77 0.08 -0.79
N ALA A 9 -11.22 -1.18 -0.92
CA ALA A 9 -11.52 -2.00 0.24
C ALA A 9 -10.28 -2.28 1.09
N ALA A 10 -9.13 -2.55 0.45
CA ALA A 10 -7.87 -2.76 1.16
C ALA A 10 -7.40 -1.49 1.88
N PHE A 11 -7.62 -0.33 1.24
CA PHE A 11 -7.35 0.98 1.84
C PHE A 11 -8.17 1.19 3.11
N LEU A 12 -9.50 1.03 3.04
CA LEU A 12 -10.40 1.18 4.18
C LEU A 12 -10.06 0.21 5.31
N LEU A 13 -9.75 -1.04 4.98
CA LEU A 13 -9.39 -2.08 5.96
C LEU A 13 -7.99 -1.91 6.57
N ASN A 14 -7.20 -0.96 6.06
CA ASN A 14 -5.80 -0.73 6.41
C ASN A 14 -4.90 -1.97 6.24
N ILE A 15 -5.08 -2.71 5.14
CA ILE A 15 -4.29 -3.91 4.82
C ILE A 15 -3.73 -3.85 3.39
N SER A 16 -2.80 -4.75 3.06
CA SER A 16 -2.31 -4.86 1.68
C SER A 16 -3.40 -5.43 0.76
N THR A 17 -3.38 -5.04 -0.52
CA THR A 17 -4.28 -5.62 -1.53
C THR A 17 -4.05 -7.12 -1.70
N ALA A 18 -2.80 -7.59 -1.55
CA ALA A 18 -2.46 -9.01 -1.50
C ALA A 18 -3.14 -9.72 -0.32
N ARG A 19 -3.10 -9.15 0.88
CA ARG A 19 -3.77 -9.71 2.06
C ARG A 19 -5.28 -9.76 1.87
N LEU A 20 -5.88 -8.71 1.32
CA LEU A 20 -7.31 -8.70 1.01
C LEU A 20 -7.67 -9.78 -0.01
N ARG A 21 -6.85 -9.98 -1.06
CA ARG A 21 -7.06 -11.08 -2.02
C ARG A 21 -7.01 -12.46 -1.37
N VAL A 22 -6.15 -12.67 -0.37
CA VAL A 22 -6.14 -13.91 0.41
C VAL A 22 -7.46 -14.07 1.18
N LEU A 23 -7.96 -13.03 1.84
CA LEU A 23 -9.24 -13.08 2.56
C LEU A 23 -10.43 -13.34 1.63
N LEU A 24 -10.44 -12.73 0.44
CA LEU A 24 -11.45 -12.94 -0.59
C LEU A 24 -11.45 -14.40 -1.07
N LYS A 25 -10.27 -14.97 -1.35
CA LYS A 25 -10.14 -16.39 -1.72
C LYS A 25 -10.60 -17.34 -0.61
N GLN A 26 -10.43 -16.95 0.64
CA GLN A 26 -10.90 -17.71 1.81
C GLN A 26 -12.40 -17.54 2.08
N GLY A 27 -13.14 -16.74 1.28
CA GLY A 27 -14.55 -16.46 1.52
C GLY A 27 -14.81 -15.62 2.77
N ARG A 28 -13.79 -14.92 3.28
CA ARG A 28 -13.86 -14.21 4.56
C ARG A 28 -14.37 -12.76 4.46
N VAL A 29 -14.55 -12.23 3.25
CA VAL A 29 -15.10 -10.88 3.05
C VAL A 29 -16.59 -11.01 2.74
N LYS A 30 -17.45 -10.57 3.66
CA LYS A 30 -18.89 -10.83 3.60
C LYS A 30 -19.53 -10.12 2.41
N GLY A 31 -20.35 -10.86 1.66
CA GLY A 31 -21.07 -10.35 0.49
C GLY A 31 -20.18 -9.99 -0.71
N ALA A 32 -18.86 -10.21 -0.63
CA ALA A 32 -17.97 -9.97 -1.75
C ALA A 32 -18.25 -10.98 -2.87
N ARG A 33 -18.35 -10.47 -4.10
CA ARG A 33 -18.61 -11.29 -5.30
C ARG A 33 -17.66 -10.93 -6.42
N LYS A 34 -17.42 -11.89 -7.31
CA LYS A 34 -16.57 -11.68 -8.48
C LYS A 34 -17.43 -11.40 -9.70
N VAL A 35 -17.21 -10.26 -10.35
CA VAL A 35 -17.86 -9.86 -11.59
C VAL A 35 -16.78 -9.75 -12.66
N LYS A 36 -16.83 -10.65 -13.66
CA LYS A 36 -15.75 -10.84 -14.64
C LYS A 36 -14.39 -11.05 -13.93
N ARG A 37 -13.45 -10.12 -14.08
CA ARG A 37 -12.12 -10.15 -13.46
C ARG A 37 -12.01 -9.34 -12.16
N PHE A 38 -13.06 -8.66 -11.75
CA PHE A 38 -13.04 -7.72 -10.63
C PHE A 38 -13.80 -8.26 -9.43
N TRP A 39 -13.31 -7.96 -8.24
CA TRP A 39 -14.05 -8.16 -7.01
C TRP A 39 -14.88 -6.93 -6.72
N ILE A 40 -16.17 -7.17 -6.44
CA ILE A 40 -17.12 -6.18 -5.94
C ILE A 40 -17.35 -6.49 -4.46
N ILE A 41 -17.08 -5.50 -3.61
CA ILE A 41 -17.09 -5.66 -2.15
C ILE A 41 -18.12 -4.66 -1.58
N PRO A 42 -19.20 -5.13 -0.93
CA PRO A 42 -20.20 -4.25 -0.33
C PRO A 42 -19.69 -3.62 0.96
N LEU A 43 -20.15 -2.41 1.23
CA LEU A 43 -19.94 -1.70 2.50
C LEU A 43 -21.12 -1.89 3.45
N ASN A 44 -20.83 -2.03 4.74
CA ASN A 44 -21.84 -2.02 5.80
C ASN A 44 -22.33 -0.59 6.10
N GLY A 45 -23.25 -0.43 7.07
CA GLY A 45 -23.79 0.88 7.45
C GLY A 45 -22.76 1.90 7.99
N ARG A 46 -21.53 1.46 8.29
CA ARG A 46 -20.41 2.33 8.68
C ARG A 46 -19.50 2.69 7.50
N GLY A 47 -19.85 2.29 6.28
CA GLY A 47 -19.00 2.49 5.10
C GLY A 47 -17.77 1.58 5.06
N MET A 48 -17.82 0.41 5.70
CA MET A 48 -16.67 -0.50 5.83
C MET A 48 -16.94 -1.90 5.28
N PRO A 49 -15.94 -2.57 4.65
CA PRO A 49 -16.02 -3.99 4.37
C PRO A 49 -16.05 -4.80 5.67
N GLU A 50 -16.85 -5.87 5.71
CA GLU A 50 -16.96 -6.77 6.86
C GLU A 50 -16.14 -8.05 6.62
N ILE A 51 -15.22 -8.37 7.53
CA ILE A 51 -14.38 -9.58 7.49
C ILE A 51 -14.79 -10.54 8.60
N SER A 52 -15.07 -11.79 8.27
CA SER A 52 -15.33 -12.84 9.26
C SER A 52 -14.05 -13.25 9.99
N SER A 53 -14.17 -13.56 11.28
CA SER A 53 -13.07 -14.04 12.10
C SER A 53 -12.52 -15.37 11.58
N GLY A 54 -11.23 -15.59 11.81
CA GLY A 54 -10.61 -16.88 11.53
C GLY A 54 -10.80 -17.79 12.74
N SER A 55 -10.81 -19.10 12.52
CA SER A 55 -10.93 -20.08 13.61
C SER A 55 -9.61 -20.34 14.35
N ARG A 56 -8.46 -19.98 13.75
CA ARG A 56 -7.12 -20.22 14.32
C ARG A 56 -6.21 -19.00 14.12
N GLY A 57 -5.23 -18.88 15.00
CA GLY A 57 -4.19 -17.85 14.97
C GLY A 57 -4.64 -16.51 15.59
N PRO A 58 -3.76 -15.49 15.56
CA PRO A 58 -4.06 -14.18 16.10
C PRO A 58 -5.27 -13.55 15.41
N GLU A 59 -6.05 -12.76 16.15
CA GLU A 59 -7.11 -11.97 15.57
C GLU A 59 -6.59 -11.06 14.46
N GLY A 60 -7.39 -10.90 13.40
CA GLY A 60 -7.03 -10.01 12.31
C GLY A 60 -7.00 -8.56 12.78
N THR A 61 -6.01 -7.79 12.34
CA THR A 61 -5.88 -6.36 12.65
C THR A 61 -6.82 -5.48 11.80
N TRP A 62 -7.98 -6.01 11.41
CA TRP A 62 -8.90 -5.37 10.48
C TRP A 62 -9.46 -4.09 11.10
N ASN A 63 -9.32 -2.98 10.38
CA ASN A 63 -9.89 -1.67 10.69
C ASN A 63 -10.06 -1.36 12.20
N LYS A 64 -8.96 -0.97 12.85
CA LYS A 64 -8.98 -0.44 14.23
C LYS A 64 -9.39 1.05 14.31
N GLY A 65 -9.85 1.65 13.21
CA GLY A 65 -10.23 3.07 13.12
C GLY A 65 -9.70 3.75 11.86
N LYS A 66 -10.13 5.00 11.63
CA LYS A 66 -9.57 5.85 10.57
C LYS A 66 -8.05 5.94 10.76
N ARG A 67 -7.30 5.93 9.66
CA ARG A 67 -5.86 6.23 9.72
C ARG A 67 -5.68 7.61 10.34
N THR A 68 -4.78 7.71 11.30
CA THR A 68 -4.46 8.98 11.99
C THR A 68 -3.04 9.45 11.72
N GLY A 69 -2.16 8.55 11.27
CA GLY A 69 -0.78 8.88 10.94
C GLY A 69 -0.61 9.17 9.44
N ASN A 70 0.15 10.22 9.14
CA ASN A 70 0.50 10.58 7.78
C ASN A 70 1.30 9.47 7.10
N THR A 71 1.17 9.41 5.78
CA THR A 71 2.01 8.53 4.95
C THR A 71 3.23 9.31 4.49
N PHE A 72 4.40 8.71 4.64
CA PHE A 72 5.68 9.27 4.23
C PHE A 72 6.22 8.50 3.02
N ILE A 73 6.50 9.19 1.92
CA ILE A 73 7.13 8.61 0.74
C ILE A 73 8.56 9.13 0.63
N HIS A 74 9.50 8.21 0.42
CA HIS A 74 10.92 8.51 0.28
C HIS A 74 11.46 7.87 -1.00
N VAL A 75 12.16 8.68 -1.80
CA VAL A 75 12.91 8.22 -2.97
C VAL A 75 14.30 7.77 -2.50
N LEU A 76 14.61 6.50 -2.68
CA LEU A 76 15.83 5.87 -2.19
C LEU A 76 16.97 6.08 -3.17
N ARG A 77 17.70 7.19 -3.03
CA ARG A 77 18.85 7.50 -3.88
C ARG A 77 19.84 6.34 -4.00
N LYS A 78 20.17 5.66 -2.89
CA LYS A 78 21.10 4.53 -2.91
C LYS A 78 20.63 3.40 -3.84
N VAL A 79 19.34 3.07 -3.81
CA VAL A 79 18.77 2.04 -4.70
C VAL A 79 18.82 2.49 -6.17
N ILE A 80 18.60 3.78 -6.44
CA ILE A 80 18.74 4.34 -7.80
C ILE A 80 20.18 4.23 -8.29
N ASP A 81 21.14 4.64 -7.46
CA ASP A 81 22.56 4.57 -7.79
C ASP A 81 23.00 3.11 -8.01
N ASP A 82 22.62 2.19 -7.11
CA ASP A 82 22.91 0.76 -7.22
C ASP A 82 22.27 0.13 -8.48
N ASN A 83 21.03 0.49 -8.81
CA ASN A 83 20.34 0.04 -10.04
C ASN A 83 21.05 0.51 -11.31
N ARG A 84 21.48 1.78 -11.36
CA ARG A 84 22.26 2.32 -12.48
C ARG A 84 23.59 1.56 -12.63
N ASP A 85 24.29 1.35 -11.52
CA ASP A 85 25.66 0.83 -11.54
C ASP A 85 25.70 -0.69 -11.81
N ASN A 86 24.65 -1.43 -11.45
CA ASN A 86 24.59 -2.89 -11.57
C ASN A 86 23.54 -3.40 -12.58
N GLY A 87 22.79 -2.51 -13.24
CA GLY A 87 21.73 -2.89 -14.17
C GLY A 87 20.55 -3.62 -13.52
N THR A 88 20.34 -3.42 -12.21
CA THR A 88 19.20 -4.00 -11.47
C THR A 88 17.96 -3.11 -11.57
N THR A 89 16.80 -3.68 -11.25
CA THR A 89 15.49 -3.01 -11.38
C THR A 89 14.77 -2.98 -10.03
N ASP A 90 15.50 -2.80 -8.93
CA ASP A 90 14.91 -2.84 -7.59
C ASP A 90 14.00 -1.62 -7.35
N PRO A 91 12.89 -1.77 -6.61
CA PRO A 91 11.96 -0.68 -6.35
C PRO A 91 12.58 0.41 -5.48
N ALA A 92 12.73 1.62 -6.03
CA ALA A 92 13.40 2.73 -5.37
C ALA A 92 12.47 3.69 -4.59
N ILE A 93 11.15 3.44 -4.56
CA ILE A 93 10.19 4.28 -3.83
C ILE A 93 9.72 3.55 -2.57
N ALA A 94 10.04 4.09 -1.39
CA ALA A 94 9.55 3.59 -0.11
C ALA A 94 8.31 4.37 0.34
N VAL A 95 7.18 3.68 0.51
CA VAL A 95 5.93 4.23 1.05
C VAL A 95 5.72 3.70 2.47
N LYS A 96 5.79 4.60 3.44
CA LYS A 96 5.79 4.28 4.87
C LYS A 96 4.49 4.75 5.52
N ILE A 97 3.72 3.80 6.04
CA ILE A 97 2.42 4.03 6.68
C ILE A 97 2.46 3.44 8.09
N GLY A 98 2.55 4.31 9.10
CA GLY A 98 2.76 3.88 10.48
C GLY A 98 4.02 3.02 10.59
N GLY A 99 3.90 1.77 11.07
CA GLY A 99 5.02 0.82 11.16
C GLY A 99 5.29 0.00 9.89
N ARG A 100 4.52 0.17 8.82
CA ARG A 100 4.64 -0.61 7.58
C ARG A 100 5.43 0.15 6.52
N ASN A 101 6.36 -0.54 5.87
CA ASN A 101 7.11 -0.04 4.72
C ASN A 101 6.78 -0.89 3.48
N ASP A 102 6.25 -0.26 2.43
CA ASP A 102 6.04 -0.88 1.12
C ASP A 102 7.02 -0.26 0.11
N TYR A 103 7.68 -1.09 -0.71
CA TYR A 103 8.57 -0.62 -1.77
C TYR A 103 7.89 -0.80 -3.13
N CYS A 104 8.04 0.18 -4.02
CA CYS A 104 7.42 0.17 -5.35
C CYS A 104 8.25 0.92 -6.40
N HIS A 105 7.92 0.70 -7.67
CA HIS A 105 8.49 1.40 -8.83
C HIS A 105 7.71 2.67 -9.16
N GLU A 106 6.41 2.68 -8.88
CA GLU A 106 5.52 3.81 -9.09
C GLU A 106 4.61 4.00 -7.88
N ALA A 107 4.45 5.24 -7.43
CA ALA A 107 3.47 5.65 -6.42
C ALA A 107 2.62 6.81 -6.95
N GLU A 108 1.32 6.62 -7.02
CA GLU A 108 0.34 7.62 -7.44
C GLU A 108 -0.44 8.08 -6.21
N ILE A 109 -0.43 9.38 -5.93
CA ILE A 109 -1.07 10.01 -4.78
C ILE A 109 -2.38 10.65 -5.25
N LEU A 110 -3.51 10.15 -4.76
CA LEU A 110 -4.85 10.58 -5.19
C LEU A 110 -5.39 11.69 -4.28
N GLY A 111 -4.60 12.75 -4.07
CA GLY A 111 -4.94 13.84 -3.17
C GLY A 111 -3.76 14.79 -2.89
N PRO A 112 -3.96 15.78 -1.99
CA PRO A 112 -2.91 16.73 -1.66
C PRO A 112 -1.71 16.05 -1.00
N CYS A 113 -0.52 16.58 -1.27
CA CYS A 113 0.72 16.18 -0.61
C CYS A 113 1.65 17.37 -0.40
N LYS A 114 2.63 17.20 0.47
CA LYS A 114 3.70 18.18 0.72
C LYS A 114 5.04 17.54 0.45
N ILE A 115 5.92 18.24 -0.26
CA ILE A 115 7.32 17.85 -0.38
C ILE A 115 8.10 18.63 0.67
N VAL A 116 8.78 17.93 1.57
CA VAL A 116 9.46 18.53 2.73
C VAL A 116 10.94 18.21 2.64
N TYR A 117 11.76 19.25 2.56
CA TYR A 117 13.20 19.18 2.72
C TYR A 117 13.59 19.78 4.07
N HIS A 118 14.17 18.96 4.95
CA HIS A 118 14.66 19.39 6.25
C HIS A 118 16.10 18.89 6.47
N PRO A 119 17.11 19.68 6.08
CA PRO A 119 18.50 19.22 6.07
C PRO A 119 19.01 18.86 7.46
N HIS A 120 18.76 19.69 8.48
CA HIS A 120 19.39 19.50 9.81
C HIS A 120 18.54 18.72 10.81
N LYS A 121 17.28 18.41 10.47
CA LYS A 121 16.35 17.69 11.34
C LYS A 121 15.68 16.56 10.55
N PRO A 122 16.37 15.41 10.40
CA PRO A 122 15.83 14.29 9.65
C PRO A 122 14.57 13.74 10.31
N ASN A 123 13.63 13.21 9.51
CA ASN A 123 12.44 12.55 10.02
C ASN A 123 12.81 11.16 10.57
N LYS A 124 13.07 11.11 11.87
CA LYS A 124 13.53 9.90 12.60
C LYS A 124 12.40 8.91 12.88
N SER A 125 11.16 9.38 12.99
CA SER A 125 10.04 8.58 13.50
C SER A 125 9.44 7.67 12.45
N GLN A 126 9.25 8.17 11.22
CA GLN A 126 8.49 7.45 10.19
C GLN A 126 9.17 7.44 8.83
N ALA A 127 9.98 8.44 8.46
CA ALA A 127 10.73 8.40 7.21
C ALA A 127 12.10 7.69 7.32
N GLY A 128 12.49 7.22 8.52
CA GLY A 128 13.72 6.47 8.74
C GLY A 128 14.99 7.29 8.52
N GLY A 129 15.00 8.54 8.99
CA GLY A 129 16.14 9.45 8.88
C GLY A 129 16.21 10.24 7.58
N ALA A 130 15.17 10.17 6.72
CA ALA A 130 15.13 10.94 5.49
C ALA A 130 15.20 12.45 5.77
N ARG A 131 15.92 13.18 4.91
CA ARG A 131 16.01 14.65 4.90
C ARG A 131 15.13 15.29 3.84
N LEU A 132 14.69 14.51 2.86
CA LEU A 132 13.69 14.88 1.85
C LEU A 132 12.63 13.78 1.85
N TRP A 133 11.37 14.14 1.97
CA TRP A 133 10.26 13.20 1.86
C TRP A 133 9.02 13.89 1.31
N ILE A 134 8.07 13.08 0.85
CA ILE A 134 6.72 13.52 0.52
C ILE A 134 5.82 13.07 1.67
N GLU A 135 4.99 13.97 2.16
CA GLU A 135 4.03 13.75 3.23
C GLU A 135 2.62 13.81 2.68
N VAL A 136 1.80 12.83 3.06
CA VAL A 136 0.46 12.62 2.54
C VAL A 136 -0.49 12.38 3.72
N GLU A 137 -1.64 13.06 3.72
CA GLU A 137 -2.64 12.97 4.78
C GLU A 137 -3.21 11.54 4.91
N PRO A 138 -3.71 11.12 6.09
CA PRO A 138 -4.05 9.73 6.37
C PRO A 138 -5.20 9.15 5.54
N ASP A 139 -6.10 10.02 5.08
CA ASP A 139 -7.29 9.71 4.29
C ASP A 139 -7.05 9.74 2.78
N VAL A 140 -5.86 10.14 2.34
CA VAL A 140 -5.48 10.14 0.92
C VAL A 140 -5.03 8.76 0.48
N GLN A 141 -5.61 8.28 -0.62
CA GLN A 141 -5.26 6.99 -1.20
C GLN A 141 -3.95 7.08 -2.00
N ILE A 142 -3.13 6.04 -1.87
CA ILE A 142 -1.88 5.90 -2.62
C ILE A 142 -1.88 4.55 -3.33
N THR A 143 -1.84 4.59 -4.65
CA THR A 143 -1.68 3.40 -5.51
C THR A 143 -0.20 3.13 -5.69
N ARG A 144 0.20 1.84 -5.62
CA ARG A 144 1.59 1.40 -5.75
C ARG A 144 1.68 0.36 -6.85
N LYS A 145 2.66 0.46 -7.73
CA LYS A 145 2.92 -0.54 -8.77
C LYS A 145 4.35 -1.07 -8.64
N ILE A 146 4.48 -2.36 -8.87
CA ILE A 146 5.77 -3.06 -8.97
C ILE A 146 5.84 -3.59 -10.40
N PHE A 147 6.90 -3.25 -11.12
CA PHE A 147 7.18 -3.80 -12.44
C PHE A 147 8.23 -4.91 -12.30
N GLN A 148 8.13 -5.94 -13.13
CA GLN A 148 9.21 -6.89 -13.34
C GLN A 148 9.62 -6.72 -14.79
N ASP A 149 10.85 -6.24 -15.03
CA ASP A 149 11.46 -6.37 -16.34
C ASP A 149 11.83 -7.84 -16.53
N ARG A 150 10.86 -8.63 -17.00
CA ARG A 150 11.17 -9.94 -17.56
C ARG A 150 11.60 -9.69 -18.99
N GLU A 151 12.90 -9.56 -19.24
CA GLU A 151 13.40 -10.02 -20.52
C GLU A 151 13.19 -11.54 -20.55
N PRO A 152 12.45 -12.10 -21.52
CA PRO A 152 12.54 -13.53 -21.76
C PRO A 152 14.00 -13.79 -22.13
N LYS A 153 14.73 -14.51 -21.27
CA LYS A 153 16.00 -15.12 -21.69
C LYS A 153 15.68 -15.94 -22.94
N GLY A 154 16.09 -15.43 -24.09
CA GLY A 154 16.17 -16.23 -25.30
C GLY A 154 16.98 -17.47 -24.94
N PHE A 155 16.39 -18.64 -25.12
CA PHE A 155 17.16 -19.87 -25.14
C PHE A 155 18.12 -19.75 -26.34
N GLY A 156 19.39 -19.52 -26.05
CA GLY A 156 20.50 -19.79 -26.96
C GLY A 156 21.00 -21.22 -26.75
#